data_AF-A0A962VR54-F1
#
_entry.id   AF-A0A962VR54-F1
#
_cell.length_a   1.000
_cell.length_b   1.000
_cell.length_c   1.000
_cell.angle_alpha   90.00
_cell.angle_beta   90.00
_cell.angle_gamma   90.00
#
_symmetry.space_group_name_H-M   'P 1'
#
loop_
_entity.id
_entity.type
_entity.pdbx_description
1 polymer ?
#
loop_
_entity_poly.entity_id
_entity_poly.type
_entity_poly.pdbx_seq_one_letter_code
_entity_poly.pdbx_strand_id
1 'polypeptide(L)'
;QLEKEELLERPSTEPGLFRFRLEPVRPSGGTVLETAGLGKRYGERTLLHDLDLHVSRGDRVGIIGPNGCGKSTLLKMMAGRVVPDAGTVVTGHNVDLGYYDQDLSGVSDHNTVLAEMMAVDPRATIGEHRSFLGAFGFGEDLFDRQVSALSGGERGRLSLLRLIKEGHNTL
;
A
#
# COMPACT_ATOMS: atom_id res chain seq x y z
N GLN A 1 -24.93 1.61 50.05
CA GLN A 1 -23.46 1.56 49.90
C GLN A 1 -23.21 1.12 48.47
N LEU A 2 -22.68 2.01 47.62
CA LEU A 2 -22.36 1.70 46.23
C LEU A 2 -20.86 1.39 46.18
N GLU A 3 -20.54 0.18 45.73
CA GLU A 3 -19.18 -0.31 45.57
C GLU A 3 -18.47 0.50 44.47
N LYS A 4 -17.25 0.91 44.80
CA LYS A 4 -16.40 1.74 43.97
C LYS A 4 -15.67 0.79 43.01
N GLU A 5 -16.10 0.76 41.76
CA GLU A 5 -15.38 0.04 40.71
C GLU A 5 -13.94 0.59 40.62
N GLU A 6 -12.96 -0.26 40.90
CA GLU A 6 -11.55 0.05 40.69
C GLU A 6 -11.31 0.22 39.19
N LEU A 7 -10.94 1.44 38.81
CA LEU A 7 -10.48 1.76 37.47
C LEU A 7 -9.22 0.93 37.19
N LEU A 8 -9.35 -0.10 36.36
CA LEU A 8 -8.20 -0.82 35.80
C LEU A 8 -7.30 0.19 35.09
N GLU A 9 -6.08 0.38 35.61
CA GLU A 9 -5.06 1.15 34.91
C GLU A 9 -4.84 0.53 33.52
N ARG A 10 -4.90 1.37 32.48
CA ARG A 10 -4.60 0.95 31.12
C ARG A 10 -3.17 0.40 31.12
N PRO A 11 -2.91 -0.82 30.60
CA PRO A 11 -1.57 -1.35 30.49
C PRO A 11 -0.69 -0.33 29.76
N SER A 12 0.40 0.10 30.40
CA SER A 12 1.42 0.98 29.82
C SER A 12 2.30 0.20 28.85
N THR A 13 1.69 -0.27 27.77
CA THR A 13 2.43 -0.61 26.56
C THR A 13 2.13 0.48 25.55
N GLU A 14 2.88 1.58 25.60
CA GLU A 14 3.14 2.27 24.34
C GLU A 14 3.88 1.25 23.48
N PRO A 15 3.29 0.71 22.40
CA PRO A 15 4.05 -0.10 21.47
C PRO A 15 5.18 0.81 21.00
N GLY A 16 6.42 0.49 21.36
CA GLY A 16 7.57 1.31 20.98
C GLY A 16 7.44 1.63 19.50
N LEU A 17 7.32 2.92 19.19
CA LEU A 17 6.89 3.39 17.87
C LEU A 17 7.81 2.75 16.82
N PHE A 18 7.29 1.77 16.07
CA PHE A 18 8.11 1.03 15.13
C PHE A 18 8.50 1.97 13.99
N ARG A 19 9.75 2.45 14.04
CA ARG A 19 10.27 3.38 13.05
C ARG A 19 10.82 2.58 11.88
N PHE A 20 9.95 2.25 10.93
CA PHE A 20 10.37 1.70 9.66
C PHE A 20 10.72 2.81 8.67
N ARG A 21 11.69 2.55 7.79
CA ARG A 21 11.94 3.34 6.59
C ARG A 21 11.60 2.49 5.39
N LEU A 22 10.88 3.08 4.46
CA LEU A 22 10.73 2.54 3.11
C LEU A 22 12.03 2.87 2.37
N GLU A 23 12.93 1.91 2.34
CA GLU A 23 14.16 2.03 1.58
C GLU A 23 13.94 1.44 0.19
N PRO A 24 13.91 2.26 -0.87
CA PRO A 24 13.70 1.75 -2.21
C PRO A 24 14.92 0.95 -2.65
N VAL A 25 14.70 -0.12 -3.42
CA VAL A 25 15.79 -0.95 -3.95
C VAL A 25 16.73 -0.12 -4.85
N ARG A 26 16.18 0.89 -5.52
CA ARG A 26 16.92 1.84 -6.37
C ARG A 26 16.23 3.21 -6.42
N PRO A 27 16.98 4.33 -6.47
CA PRO A 27 16.37 5.65 -6.64
C PRO A 27 15.84 5.85 -8.07
N SER A 28 14.71 6.55 -8.20
CA SER A 28 14.20 7.10 -9.45
C SER A 28 14.91 8.40 -9.83
N GLY A 29 14.65 8.95 -11.02
CA GLY A 29 15.07 10.30 -11.43
C GLY A 29 14.43 11.43 -10.61
N GLY A 30 14.64 12.68 -11.02
CA GLY A 30 14.02 13.84 -10.35
C GLY A 30 12.51 13.89 -10.57
N THR A 31 12.09 13.70 -11.83
CA THR A 31 10.68 13.54 -12.20
C THR A 31 10.24 12.10 -11.94
N VAL A 32 9.09 11.91 -11.29
CA VAL A 32 8.47 10.61 -11.04
C VAL A 32 7.33 10.35 -12.02
N LEU A 33 6.40 11.30 -12.14
CA LEU A 33 5.22 11.14 -12.98
C LEU A 33 4.75 12.49 -13.51
N GLU A 34 4.36 12.51 -14.78
CA GLU A 34 3.73 13.66 -15.42
C GLU A 34 2.45 13.23 -16.10
N THR A 35 1.40 14.05 -15.98
CA THR A 35 0.18 13.92 -16.76
C THR A 35 -0.01 15.17 -17.59
N ALA A 36 -0.49 14.99 -18.82
CA ALA A 36 -0.80 16.08 -19.73
C ALA A 36 -2.19 15.86 -20.34
N GLY A 37 -3.12 16.78 -20.11
CA GLY A 37 -4.49 16.77 -20.60
C GLY A 37 -5.29 15.54 -20.17
N LEU A 38 -5.00 14.96 -19.00
CA LEU A 38 -5.50 13.64 -18.63
C LEU A 38 -7.02 13.65 -18.43
N GLY A 39 -7.71 12.74 -19.12
CA GLY A 39 -9.17 12.64 -19.11
C GLY A 39 -9.67 11.20 -18.99
N LYS A 40 -10.79 11.03 -18.29
CA LYS A 40 -11.50 9.75 -18.17
C LYS A 40 -12.99 9.94 -18.02
N ARG A 41 -13.76 9.14 -18.78
CA ARG A 41 -15.22 9.10 -18.79
C ARG A 41 -15.73 7.66 -18.67
N TYR A 42 -16.85 7.48 -17.99
CA TYR A 42 -17.61 6.23 -17.99
C TYR A 42 -19.03 6.49 -18.45
N GLY A 43 -19.38 6.01 -19.65
CA GLY A 43 -20.64 6.36 -20.32
C GLY A 43 -20.75 7.87 -20.54
N GLU A 44 -21.80 8.48 -20.01
CA GLU A 44 -22.00 9.94 -20.07
C GLU A 44 -21.32 10.71 -18.93
N ARG A 45 -20.74 10.01 -17.94
CA ARG A 45 -20.16 10.65 -16.77
C ARG A 45 -18.67 10.90 -16.93
N THR A 46 -18.28 12.17 -17.09
CA THR A 46 -16.89 12.60 -17.03
C THR A 46 -16.40 12.58 -15.58
N LEU A 47 -15.32 11.84 -15.32
CA LEU A 47 -14.67 11.80 -14.00
C LEU A 47 -13.49 12.75 -13.92
N LEU A 48 -12.67 12.78 -14.98
CA LEU A 48 -11.51 13.64 -15.10
C LEU A 48 -11.51 14.29 -16.49
N HIS A 49 -11.10 15.55 -16.54
CA HIS A 49 -10.99 16.33 -17.76
C HIS A 49 -9.79 17.26 -17.64
N ASP A 50 -8.89 17.20 -18.62
CA ASP A 50 -7.78 18.13 -18.77
C ASP A 50 -6.91 18.30 -17.51
N LEU A 51 -6.54 17.17 -16.89
CA LEU A 51 -5.71 17.18 -15.69
C LEU A 51 -4.21 17.12 -16.05
N ASP A 52 -3.52 18.20 -15.72
CA ASP A 52 -2.06 18.30 -15.71
C ASP A 52 -1.53 18.15 -14.28
N LEU A 53 -0.58 17.25 -14.10
CA LEU A 53 0.07 16.97 -12.82
C LEU A 53 1.55 16.67 -13.06
N HIS A 54 2.41 17.24 -12.23
CA HIS A 54 3.82 16.90 -12.18
C HIS A 54 4.16 16.45 -10.76
N VAL A 55 4.75 15.26 -10.62
CA VAL A 55 5.19 14.69 -9.34
C VAL A 55 6.71 14.50 -9.40
N SER A 56 7.39 15.10 -8.43
CA SER A 56 8.83 14.99 -8.24
C SER A 56 9.18 13.95 -7.18
N ARG A 57 10.41 13.43 -7.24
CA ARG A 57 10.93 12.48 -6.26
C ARG A 57 11.01 13.15 -4.88
N GLY A 58 10.39 12.50 -3.90
CA GLY A 58 10.31 12.99 -2.52
C GLY A 58 8.98 13.67 -2.19
N ASP A 59 8.15 13.95 -3.20
CA ASP A 59 6.82 14.47 -2.99
C ASP A 59 5.93 13.49 -2.23
N ARG A 60 5.05 14.04 -1.39
CA ARG A 60 3.96 13.31 -0.75
C ARG A 60 2.65 13.94 -1.19
N VAL A 61 1.97 13.29 -2.13
CA VAL A 61 0.77 13.83 -2.77
C VAL A 61 -0.47 13.22 -2.12
N GLY A 62 -1.34 14.07 -1.57
CA GLY A 62 -2.64 13.68 -1.07
C GLY A 62 -3.75 14.00 -2.07
N ILE A 63 -4.54 12.99 -2.47
CA ILE A 63 -5.69 13.18 -3.36
C ILE A 63 -6.97 13.20 -2.51
N ILE A 64 -7.60 14.36 -2.40
CA ILE A 64 -8.82 14.57 -1.60
C ILE A 64 -10.01 14.88 -2.50
N GLY A 65 -11.20 14.49 -2.05
CA GLY A 65 -12.45 14.74 -2.76
C GLY A 65 -13.55 13.77 -2.36
N PRO A 66 -14.81 14.02 -2.76
CA PRO A 66 -15.95 13.19 -2.39
C PRO A 66 -15.85 11.77 -2.96
N ASN A 67 -16.62 10.84 -2.38
CA ASN A 67 -16.67 9.47 -2.89
C ASN A 67 -17.22 9.44 -4.32
N GLY A 68 -16.58 8.62 -5.17
CA GLY A 68 -16.97 8.50 -6.58
C GLY A 68 -16.53 9.66 -7.49
N CYS A 69 -15.72 10.63 -7.03
CA CYS A 69 -15.19 11.68 -7.92
C CYS A 69 -14.06 11.22 -8.86
N GLY A 70 -13.64 9.95 -8.79
CA GLY A 70 -12.62 9.40 -9.68
C GLY A 70 -11.20 9.29 -9.12
N LYS A 71 -10.99 9.51 -7.81
CA LYS A 71 -9.65 9.35 -7.17
C LYS A 71 -9.00 8.00 -7.45
N SER A 72 -9.73 6.90 -7.21
CA SER A 72 -9.23 5.55 -7.48
C SER A 72 -8.96 5.35 -8.97
N THR A 73 -9.76 5.95 -9.84
CA THR A 73 -9.54 5.92 -11.29
C THR A 73 -8.27 6.66 -11.68
N LEU A 74 -8.02 7.84 -11.10
CA LEU A 74 -6.79 8.60 -11.29
C LEU A 74 -5.55 7.79 -10.85
N LEU A 75 -5.58 7.22 -9.63
CA LEU A 75 -4.51 6.35 -9.15
C LEU A 75 -4.28 5.14 -10.07
N LYS A 76 -5.35 4.50 -10.54
CA LYS A 76 -5.26 3.37 -11.49
C LYS A 76 -4.68 3.78 -12.84
N MET A 77 -5.01 4.97 -13.35
CA MET A 77 -4.42 5.49 -14.59
C MET A 77 -2.93 5.80 -14.40
N MET A 78 -2.56 6.45 -13.29
CA MET A 78 -1.16 6.73 -12.97
C MET A 78 -0.32 5.46 -12.80
N ALA A 79 -0.92 4.40 -12.26
CA ALA A 79 -0.30 3.07 -12.14
C ALA A 79 -0.37 2.22 -13.43
N GLY A 80 -0.87 2.77 -14.55
CA GLY A 80 -0.98 2.06 -15.83
C GLY A 80 -2.03 0.93 -15.86
N ARG A 81 -2.90 0.83 -14.84
CA ARG A 81 -3.95 -0.21 -14.74
C ARG A 81 -5.25 0.16 -15.44
N VAL A 82 -5.44 1.44 -15.74
CA VAL A 82 -6.58 1.94 -16.52
C VAL A 82 -6.03 2.83 -17.62
N VAL A 83 -6.45 2.60 -18.86
CA VAL A 83 -6.07 3.45 -20.00
C VAL A 83 -6.88 4.75 -19.92
N PRO A 84 -6.27 5.93 -20.01
CA PRO A 84 -6.99 7.20 -20.09
C PRO A 84 -7.74 7.32 -21.43
N ASP A 85 -8.85 8.07 -21.44
CA ASP A 85 -9.60 8.33 -22.68
C ASP A 85 -9.03 9.55 -23.43
N ALA A 86 -8.31 10.42 -22.72
CA ALA A 86 -7.62 11.59 -23.27
C ALA A 86 -6.34 11.88 -22.48
N GLY A 87 -5.39 12.54 -23.14
CA GLY A 87 -4.11 12.92 -22.54
C GLY A 87 -3.15 11.76 -22.35
N THR A 88 -2.13 11.97 -21.53
CA THR A 88 -1.05 10.99 -21.31
C THR A 88 -0.64 10.94 -19.85
N VAL A 89 -0.08 9.79 -19.46
CA VAL A 89 0.69 9.59 -18.23
C VAL A 89 2.09 9.15 -18.63
N VAL A 90 3.11 9.88 -18.19
CA VAL A 90 4.51 9.59 -18.46
C VAL A 90 5.23 9.37 -17.13
N THR A 91 5.87 8.21 -16.97
CA THR A 91 6.73 7.92 -15.83
C THR A 91 8.15 8.39 -16.10
N GLY A 92 8.80 8.96 -15.09
CA GLY A 92 10.18 9.40 -15.18
C GLY A 92 11.20 8.25 -15.22
N HIS A 93 12.48 8.63 -15.32
CA HIS A 93 13.59 7.68 -15.44
C HIS A 93 13.71 6.78 -14.19
N ASN A 94 13.91 5.47 -14.40
CA ASN A 94 14.05 4.45 -13.34
C ASN A 94 12.92 4.45 -12.30
N VAL A 95 11.75 4.97 -12.65
CA VAL A 95 10.57 4.90 -11.77
C VAL A 95 10.09 3.46 -11.71
N ASP A 96 9.87 3.00 -10.49
CA ASP A 96 9.37 1.68 -10.16
C ASP A 96 8.15 1.88 -9.25
N LEU A 97 6.97 1.82 -9.86
CA LEU A 97 5.69 2.12 -9.20
C LEU A 97 5.18 0.87 -8.46
N GLY A 98 5.04 0.99 -7.15
CA GLY A 98 4.21 0.11 -6.34
C GLY A 98 2.78 0.63 -6.32
N TYR A 99 1.80 -0.27 -6.33
CA TYR A 99 0.39 0.11 -6.29
C TYR A 99 -0.36 -0.75 -5.28
N TYR A 100 -0.91 -0.09 -4.27
CA TYR A 100 -1.78 -0.73 -3.28
C TYR A 100 -3.24 -0.73 -3.76
N ASP A 101 -3.71 -1.91 -4.19
CA ASP A 101 -5.11 -2.10 -4.63
C ASP A 101 -6.02 -2.40 -3.43
N GLN A 102 -7.24 -1.84 -3.45
CA GLN A 102 -8.24 -2.09 -2.41
C GLN A 102 -8.77 -3.53 -2.42
N ASP A 103 -8.66 -4.22 -3.56
CA ASP A 103 -9.13 -5.60 -3.73
C ASP A 103 -8.14 -6.66 -3.18
N LEU A 104 -7.02 -6.24 -2.58
CA LEU A 104 -6.03 -7.12 -1.93
C LEU A 104 -5.49 -8.24 -2.85
N SER A 105 -5.50 -7.99 -4.16
CA SER A 105 -5.17 -8.97 -5.22
C SER A 105 -3.70 -9.40 -5.27
N GLY A 106 -2.87 -8.89 -4.36
CA GLY A 106 -1.43 -9.17 -4.31
C GLY A 106 -1.03 -10.38 -3.49
N VAL A 107 -1.92 -10.96 -2.67
CA VAL A 107 -1.60 -12.10 -1.80
C VAL A 107 -2.31 -13.37 -2.24
N SER A 108 -1.64 -14.52 -2.19
CA SER A 108 -2.26 -15.80 -2.56
C SER A 108 -3.01 -16.42 -1.39
N ASP A 109 -4.27 -16.77 -1.60
CA ASP A 109 -5.11 -17.47 -0.62
C ASP A 109 -4.57 -18.83 -0.18
N HIS A 110 -3.73 -19.45 -1.02
CA HIS A 110 -3.16 -20.77 -0.78
C HIS A 110 -1.92 -20.75 0.09
N ASN A 111 -1.26 -19.61 0.20
CA ASN A 111 -0.04 -19.46 0.98
C ASN A 111 -0.35 -19.19 2.45
N THR A 112 0.61 -19.50 3.32
CA THR A 112 0.61 -18.99 4.69
C THR A 112 1.12 -17.54 4.71
N VAL A 113 0.83 -16.81 5.77
CA VAL A 113 1.35 -15.44 5.99
C VAL A 113 2.86 -15.40 5.80
N LEU A 114 3.58 -16.34 6.42
CA LEU A 114 5.03 -16.40 6.33
C LEU A 114 5.51 -16.76 4.91
N ALA A 115 4.83 -17.69 4.23
CA ALA A 115 5.18 -18.08 2.87
C ALA A 115 5.02 -16.92 1.87
N GLU A 116 4.00 -16.08 2.04
CA GLU A 116 3.84 -14.85 1.25
C GLU A 116 5.05 -13.91 1.39
N MET A 117 5.51 -13.68 2.61
CA MET A 117 6.66 -12.79 2.85
C MET A 117 7.97 -13.39 2.31
N MET A 118 8.16 -14.70 2.46
CA MET A 118 9.31 -15.41 1.92
C MET A 118 9.34 -15.40 0.39
N ALA A 119 8.18 -15.46 -0.27
CA ALA A 119 8.09 -15.39 -1.72
C ALA A 119 8.55 -14.03 -2.27
N VAL A 120 8.34 -12.94 -1.51
CA VAL A 120 8.73 -11.58 -1.93
C VAL A 120 10.20 -11.28 -1.69
N ASP A 121 10.77 -11.74 -0.57
CA ASP A 121 12.21 -11.62 -0.32
C ASP A 121 12.81 -12.97 0.08
N PRO A 122 13.15 -13.83 -0.91
CA PRO A 122 13.70 -15.16 -0.67
C PRO A 122 15.09 -15.17 -0.01
N ARG A 123 15.75 -14.00 0.07
CA ARG A 123 17.10 -13.87 0.65
C ARG A 123 17.06 -13.64 2.16
N ALA A 124 15.95 -13.12 2.68
CA ALA A 124 15.76 -12.92 4.10
C ALA A 124 15.44 -14.25 4.80
N THR A 125 15.97 -14.39 6.01
CA THR A 125 15.72 -15.54 6.88
C THR A 125 14.29 -15.55 7.43
N ILE A 126 13.83 -16.72 7.86
CA ILE A 126 12.52 -16.86 8.53
C ILE A 126 12.41 -15.94 9.76
N GLY A 127 13.48 -15.81 10.53
CA GLY A 127 13.52 -14.95 11.71
C GLY A 127 13.32 -13.46 11.36
N GLU A 128 13.93 -13.00 10.27
CA GLU A 128 13.76 -11.62 9.78
C GLU A 128 12.33 -11.36 9.29
N HIS A 129 11.72 -12.31 8.57
CA HIS A 129 10.32 -12.22 8.14
C HIS A 129 9.36 -12.16 9.33
N ARG A 130 9.55 -13.03 10.33
CA ARG A 130 8.75 -13.03 11.57
C ARG A 130 8.91 -11.75 12.36
N SER A 131 10.15 -11.26 12.47
CA SER A 131 10.44 -9.99 13.17
C SER A 131 9.78 -8.81 12.47
N PHE A 132 9.81 -8.79 11.14
CA PHE A 132 9.12 -7.79 10.33
C PHE A 132 7.60 -7.87 10.51
N LEU A 133 7.00 -9.05 10.35
CA LEU A 133 5.56 -9.27 10.55
C LEU A 133 5.11 -8.86 11.97
N GLY A 134 5.86 -9.28 13.00
CA GLY A 134 5.58 -8.96 14.40
C GLY A 134 5.60 -7.46 14.69
N ALA A 135 6.51 -6.71 14.06
CA ALA A 135 6.56 -5.25 14.16
C ALA A 135 5.30 -4.53 13.64
N PHE A 136 4.51 -5.19 12.78
CA PHE A 136 3.22 -4.70 12.28
C PHE A 136 2.01 -5.41 12.90
N GLY A 137 2.22 -6.06 14.06
CA GLY A 137 1.16 -6.63 14.87
C GLY A 137 0.65 -8.00 14.40
N PHE A 138 1.43 -8.74 13.60
CA PHE A 138 1.14 -10.15 13.36
C PHE A 138 1.70 -11.00 14.50
N GLY A 139 0.80 -11.67 15.24
CA GLY A 139 1.17 -12.63 16.29
C GLY A 139 1.76 -13.91 15.72
N GLU A 140 2.47 -14.67 16.56
CA GLU A 140 3.08 -15.94 16.15
C GLU A 140 2.04 -16.97 15.67
N ASP A 141 0.82 -16.91 16.20
CA ASP A 141 -0.31 -17.76 15.81
C ASP A 141 -0.82 -17.50 14.38
N LEU A 142 -0.38 -16.40 13.76
CA LEU A 142 -0.75 -16.02 12.39
C LEU A 142 0.27 -16.46 11.35
N PHE A 143 1.53 -16.72 11.71
CA PHE A 143 2.60 -16.94 10.74
C PHE A 143 2.33 -18.13 9.81
N ASP A 144 1.83 -19.22 10.37
CA ASP A 144 1.52 -20.44 9.63
C ASP A 144 0.04 -20.53 9.20
N ARG A 145 -0.76 -19.49 9.49
CA ARG A 145 -2.16 -19.41 9.06
C ARG A 145 -2.23 -19.13 7.56
N GLN A 146 -3.14 -19.82 6.87
CA GLN A 146 -3.41 -19.54 5.46
C GLN A 146 -4.03 -18.15 5.29
N VAL A 147 -3.66 -17.46 4.22
CA VAL A 147 -4.18 -16.13 3.88
C VAL A 147 -5.70 -16.14 3.71
N SER A 148 -6.26 -17.24 3.20
CA SER A 148 -7.71 -17.49 3.10
C SER A 148 -8.46 -17.37 4.42
N ALA A 149 -7.79 -17.64 5.55
CA ALA A 149 -8.38 -17.61 6.89
C ALA A 149 -8.16 -16.29 7.65
N LEU A 150 -7.51 -15.30 7.03
CA LEU A 150 -7.32 -13.98 7.62
C LEU A 150 -8.57 -13.11 7.53
N SER A 151 -8.79 -12.27 8.52
CA SER A 151 -9.76 -11.17 8.41
C SER A 151 -9.36 -10.21 7.28
N GLY A 152 -10.32 -9.43 6.76
CA GLY A 152 -10.04 -8.42 5.74
C GLY A 152 -9.00 -7.38 6.19
N GLY A 153 -8.99 -7.03 7.48
CA GLY A 153 -7.99 -6.12 8.05
C GLY A 153 -6.58 -6.71 8.11
N GLU A 154 -6.44 -7.99 8.51
CA GLU A 154 -5.15 -8.68 8.50
C GLU A 154 -4.63 -8.88 7.08
N ARG A 155 -5.50 -9.29 6.15
CA ARG A 155 -5.16 -9.42 4.74
C ARG A 155 -4.73 -8.09 4.11
N GLY A 156 -5.40 -7.00 4.49
CA GLY A 156 -5.03 -5.64 4.10
C GLY A 156 -3.63 -5.26 4.57
N ARG A 157 -3.35 -5.48 5.86
CA ARG A 157 -2.00 -5.27 6.40
C ARG A 157 -0.97 -6.15 5.69
N LEU A 158 -1.22 -7.44 5.49
CA LEU A 158 -0.29 -8.34 4.81
C LEU A 158 0.02 -7.86 3.39
N SER A 159 -0.99 -7.45 2.64
CA SER A 159 -0.83 -6.93 1.27
C SER A 159 0.04 -5.66 1.26
N LEU A 160 -0.13 -4.78 2.24
CA LEU A 160 0.72 -3.60 2.40
C LEU A 160 2.17 -3.98 2.75
N LEU A 161 2.37 -4.93 3.67
CA LEU A 161 3.71 -5.39 4.05
C LEU A 161 4.45 -6.05 2.88
N ARG A 162 3.71 -6.80 2.07
CA ARG A 162 4.21 -7.39 0.83
C ARG A 162 4.69 -6.30 -0.13
N LEU A 163 3.86 -5.28 -0.39
CA LEU A 163 4.20 -4.13 -1.22
C LEU A 163 5.45 -3.37 -0.73
N ILE A 164 5.57 -3.21 0.59
CA ILE A 164 6.75 -2.59 1.20
C ILE A 164 8.02 -3.41 0.94
N LYS A 165 7.92 -4.74 1.01
CA LYS A 165 9.06 -5.65 0.78
C LYS A 165 9.43 -5.82 -0.69
N GLU A 166 8.51 -5.56 -1.61
CA GLU A 166 8.82 -5.48 -3.05
C GLU A 166 9.80 -4.34 -3.35
N GLY A 167 9.87 -3.32 -2.48
CA GLY A 167 10.93 -2.32 -2.50
C GLY A 167 10.86 -1.34 -3.68
N HIS A 168 9.65 -1.14 -4.21
CA HIS A 168 9.33 -0.10 -5.18
C HIS A 168 9.80 1.27 -4.70
N ASN A 169 10.15 2.14 -5.65
CA ASN A 169 10.71 3.46 -5.33
C ASN A 169 9.71 4.60 -5.33
N THR A 170 8.47 4.30 -5.70
CA THR A 170 7.31 5.19 -5.66
C THR A 170 6.10 4.34 -5.27
N LEU A 171 5.26 4.83 -4.35
CA LEU A 171 4.05 4.15 -3.86
C LEU A 171 2.82 5.04 -4.03
#